data_AF-A0A8T3UUL9-F1
#
_entry.id   AF-A0A8T3UUL9-F1
#
_cell.length_a   1.000
_cell.length_b   1.000
_cell.length_c   1.000
_cell.angle_alpha   90.00
_cell.angle_beta   90.00
_cell.angle_gamma   90.00
#
_symmetry.space_group_name_H-M   'P 1'
#
loop_
_entity.id
_entity.type
_entity.pdbx_description
1 polymer ?
#
loop_
_entity_poly.entity_id
_entity_poly.type
_entity_poly.pdbx_seq_one_letter_code
_entity_poly.pdbx_strand_id
1 'polypeptide(L)' 'MAMVGTTIFSHILPVIFGLFSIILIISGALDEDQPKLGLGIALFVIACIFPYIVLSVLV' A
#
# COMPACT_ATOMS: atom_id res chain seq x y z
N MET A 1 -19.12 -5.34 16.00
CA MET A 1 -18.53 -4.13 15.39
C MET A 1 -17.01 -4.25 15.11
N ALA A 2 -16.31 -5.29 15.59
CA ALA A 2 -14.88 -5.49 15.33
C ALA A 2 -14.54 -6.01 13.91
N MET A 3 -15.36 -6.89 13.33
CA MET A 3 -15.10 -7.46 11.99
C MET A 3 -15.10 -6.43 10.84
N VAL A 4 -15.88 -5.34 10.96
CA VAL A 4 -15.92 -4.31 9.92
C VAL A 4 -14.63 -3.47 9.94
N GLY A 5 -14.15 -3.11 11.13
CA GLY A 5 -12.91 -2.37 11.30
C GLY A 5 -11.70 -3.16 10.78
N THR A 6 -11.56 -4.42 11.17
CA THR A 6 -10.45 -5.27 10.73
C THR A 6 -10.41 -5.44 9.21
N THR A 7 -11.57 -5.58 8.55
CA THR A 7 -11.65 -5.78 7.10
C THR A 7 -11.22 -4.52 6.33
N ILE A 8 -11.60 -3.32 6.81
CA ILE A 8 -11.20 -2.05 6.18
C ILE A 8 -9.68 -1.89 6.19
N PHE A 9 -9.03 -2.15 7.33
CA PHE A 9 -7.58 -1.96 7.47
C PHE A 9 -6.74 -3.10 6.87
N SER A 10 -7.26 -4.33 6.83
CA SER A 10 -6.52 -5.49 6.30
C SER A 10 -6.72 -5.73 4.81
N HIS A 11 -7.81 -5.24 4.20
CA HIS A 11 -8.14 -5.53 2.80
C HIS A 11 -8.37 -4.25 1.97
N ILE A 12 -9.18 -3.30 2.45
CA ILE A 12 -9.57 -2.13 1.62
C ILE A 12 -8.42 -1.12 1.50
N LEU A 13 -7.85 -0.68 2.63
CA LEU A 13 -6.74 0.28 2.65
C LEU A 13 -5.48 -0.24 1.92
N PRO A 14 -5.02 -1.49 2.14
CA PRO A 14 -3.88 -2.04 1.43
C PRO A 14 -4.08 -2.10 -0.08
N VAL A 15 -5.29 -2.42 -0.55
CA VAL A 15 -5.61 -2.45 -1.99
C VAL A 15 -5.55 -1.05 -2.59
N ILE A 16 -6.07 -0.03 -1.90
CA ILE A 16 -6.00 1.36 -2.37
C ILE A 16 -4.54 1.82 -2.44
N PHE A 17 -3.74 1.59 -1.40
CA PHE A 17 -2.32 1.94 -1.41
C PHE A 17 -1.53 1.16 -2.47
N GLY A 18 -1.84 -0.14 -2.65
CA GLY A 18 -1.28 -0.97 -3.70
C GLY A 18 -1.58 -0.39 -5.09
N LEU A 19 -2.82 0.04 -5.34
CA LEU A 19 -3.21 0.66 -6.61
C LEU A 19 -2.40 1.95 -6.88
N PHE A 20 -2.34 2.87 -5.91
CA PHE A 20 -1.59 4.12 -6.07
C PHE A 20 -0.09 3.91 -6.23
N SER A 21 0.48 2.93 -5.52
CA SER A 21 1.90 2.59 -5.66
C SER A 21 2.24 2.08 -7.05
N ILE A 22 1.41 1.21 -7.65
CA ILE A 22 1.60 0.73 -9.02
C ILE A 22 1.49 1.89 -10.02
N ILE A 23 0.52 2.80 -9.86
CA ILE A 23 0.38 3.98 -10.72
C ILE A 23 1.65 4.86 -10.64
N LEU A 24 2.19 5.05 -9.43
CA LEU A 24 3.43 5.81 -9.22
C LEU A 24 4.65 5.11 -9.82
N ILE A 25 4.75 3.79 -9.69
CA ILE A 25 5.83 2.99 -10.31
C ILE A 25 5.75 3.13 -11.84
N ILE A 26 4.57 2.96 -12.43
CA ILE A 26 4.39 3.06 -13.88
C ILE A 26 4.69 4.48 -14.36
N SER A 27 4.16 5.51 -13.68
CA SER A 27 4.41 6.91 -14.06
C SER A 27 5.88 7.28 -13.90
N GLY A 28 6.52 6.89 -12.80
CA GLY A 28 7.94 7.13 -12.57
C GLY A 28 8.84 6.39 -13.56
N ALA A 29 8.45 5.17 -13.97
CA ALA A 29 9.16 4.42 -15.00
C ALA A 29 9.01 5.05 -16.39
N LEU A 30 7.83 5.60 -16.71
CA LEU A 30 7.55 6.22 -18.00
C LEU A 30 8.24 7.59 -18.14
N ASP A 31 8.27 8.37 -17.06
CA ASP A 31 8.86 9.72 -17.03
C ASP A 31 10.38 9.71 -16.76
N GLU A 32 11.02 8.53 -16.64
CA GLU A 32 12.40 8.34 -16.15
C GLU A 32 12.68 9.04 -14.80
N ASP A 33 11.61 9.28 -14.02
CA ASP A 33 11.60 9.98 -12.76
C ASP A 33 11.90 9.01 -11.62
N GLN A 34 13.20 8.79 -11.40
CA GLN A 34 13.77 7.97 -10.32
C GLN A 34 13.14 8.26 -8.93
N PRO A 35 12.89 9.53 -8.52
CA PRO A 35 12.25 9.79 -7.23
C PRO A 35 10.79 9.32 -7.17
N LYS A 36 9.98 9.54 -8.22
CA LYS A 36 8.59 9.00 -8.25
C LYS A 36 8.57 7.48 -8.27
N LEU A 37 9.48 6.86 -9.02
CA LEU A 37 9.65 5.41 -9.07
C LEU A 37 9.99 4.84 -7.69
N GLY A 38 10.99 5.44 -7.02
CA GLY A 38 11.42 5.04 -5.68
C GLY A 38 10.31 5.22 -4.64
N LEU A 39 9.57 6.32 -4.69
CA LEU A 39 8.40 6.54 -3.85
C LEU A 39 7.31 5.49 -4.09
N GLY A 40 7.03 5.14 -5.34
CA GLY A 40 6.08 4.10 -5.69
C GLY A 40 6.48 2.73 -5.12
N ILE A 41 7.76 2.34 -5.27
CA ILE A 41 8.27 1.08 -4.70
C ILE A 41 8.17 1.07 -3.17
N ALA A 42 8.58 2.15 -2.50
CA ALA A 42 8.48 2.25 -1.05
C ALA A 42 7.02 2.15 -0.57
N LEU A 43 6.10 2.83 -1.26
CA LEU A 43 4.67 2.82 -0.94
C LEU A 43 4.04 1.44 -1.17
N PHE A 44 4.50 0.70 -2.19
CA PHE A 44 4.07 -0.68 -2.45
C PHE A 44 4.49 -1.61 -1.31
N VAL A 45 5.75 -1.53 -0.88
CA VAL A 45 6.26 -2.35 0.24
C VAL A 45 5.50 -2.04 1.53
N ILE A 46 5.26 -0.75 1.83
CA ILE A 46 4.45 -0.35 2.99
C ILE A 46 3.03 -0.90 2.88
N ALA A 47 2.40 -0.82 1.70
CA ALA A 47 1.05 -1.35 1.48
C ALA A 47 0.97 -2.87 1.74
N CYS A 48 2.01 -3.63 1.39
CA CYS A 48 2.09 -5.06 1.66
C CYS A 48 2.29 -5.38 3.14
N ILE A 49 3.09 -4.59 3.86
CA ILE A 49 3.40 -4.82 5.28
C ILE A 49 2.27 -4.33 6.21
N PHE A 50 1.58 -3.26 5.82
CA PHE A 50 0.50 -2.62 6.58
C PHE A 50 -0.55 -3.58 7.14
N PRO A 51 -1.16 -4.51 6.36
CA PRO A 51 -2.16 -5.43 6.88
C PRO A 51 -1.62 -6.37 7.96
N TYR A 52 -0.35 -6.78 7.88
CA TYR A 52 0.27 -7.64 8.90
C TYR A 52 0.52 -6.90 10.21
N ILE A 53 0.96 -5.64 10.14
CA ILE A 53 1.14 -4.79 11.32
C ILE A 53 -0.20 -4.57 12.02
N VAL A 54 -1.24 -4.21 11.26
CA VAL A 54 -2.57 -3.97 11.84
C VAL A 54 -3.12 -5.25 12.44
N LEU A 55 -3.01 -6.39 11.74
CA LEU A 55 -3.51 -7.66 12.24
C LEU A 55 -2.78 -8.09 13.52
N SER A 56 -1.46 -7.87 13.62
CA SER A 56 -0.66 -8.19 14.81
C SER A 56 -0.96 -7.31 16.03
N VAL A 57 -1.52 -6.11 15.85
CA VAL A 57 -1.92 -5.24 16.97
C VAL A 57 -3.34 -5.57 17.46
N LEU A 58 -4.15 -6.18 16.59
CA LEU A 58 -5.56 -6.47 16.84
C LEU A 58 -5.82 -7.90 17.33
N VAL A 59 -4.89 -8.83 17.08
CA VAL A 59 -4.85 -10.22 17.58
C VAL A 59 -3.98 -10.28 18.83
#